data_AF-A0A5C8BBR5-F1
#
_entry.id   AF-A0A5C8BBR5-F1
#
_cell.length_a   1.000
_cell.length_b   1.000
_cell.length_c   1.000
_cell.angle_alpha   90.00
_cell.angle_beta   90.00
_cell.angle_gamma   90.00
#
_symmetry.space_group_name_H-M   'P 1'
#
loop_
_entity.id
_entity.type
_entity.pdbx_description
1 polymer ?
#
loop_
_entity_poly.entity_id
_entity_poly.type
_entity_poly.pdbx_seq_one_letter_code
_entity_poly.pdbx_strand_id
1 'polypeptide(L)'
;MPAEASVFVTGPLEADIILLRENPSKIAALEEFLHGTQRQIANLKDQDRVILELHVKDFMIRHRRMLGLSDEDVQMLEALKLEELKRAEMQGYR
;
A
#
# COMPACT_ATOMS: atom_id res chain seq x y z
N MET A 1 -9.79 13.52 3.61
CA MET A 1 -10.15 12.48 4.60
C MET A 1 -8.85 11.91 5.16
N PRO A 2 -8.69 11.73 6.48
CA PRO A 2 -7.45 11.16 7.02
C PRO A 2 -7.36 9.67 6.71
N ALA A 3 -6.15 9.16 6.44
CA ALA A 3 -5.88 7.77 6.07
C ALA A 3 -6.42 6.75 7.10
N GLU A 4 -6.95 5.62 6.64
CA GLU A 4 -7.54 4.57 7.48
C GLU A 4 -6.51 3.74 8.25
N ALA A 5 -5.24 3.81 7.85
CA ALA A 5 -4.09 3.17 8.48
C ALA A 5 -2.84 4.06 8.37
N SER A 6 -1.84 3.84 9.22
CA SER A 6 -0.55 4.56 9.18
C SER A 6 0.59 3.79 9.86
N VAL A 7 1.75 3.67 9.19
CA VAL A 7 3.00 3.14 9.77
C VAL A 7 3.87 4.28 10.30
N PHE A 8 4.14 4.23 11.61
CA PHE A 8 5.13 5.07 12.29
C PHE A 8 6.46 4.32 12.44
N VAL A 9 7.58 5.05 12.37
CA VAL A 9 8.92 4.51 12.62
C VAL A 9 9.40 5.04 13.97
N THR A 10 9.57 4.16 14.95
CA THR A 10 10.07 4.51 16.29
C THR A 10 11.34 3.73 16.61
N GLY A 11 12.49 4.20 16.12
CA GLY A 11 13.80 3.72 16.57
C GLY A 11 14.66 2.99 15.51
N PRO A 12 15.90 2.59 15.88
CA PRO A 12 16.90 2.05 14.95
C PRO A 12 16.65 0.60 14.50
N LEU A 13 15.70 -0.09 15.12
CA LEU A 13 15.15 -1.38 14.75
C LEU A 13 13.62 -1.26 14.91
N GLU A 14 12.84 -1.99 14.10
CA GLU A 14 11.36 -2.09 14.12
C GLU A 14 10.60 -1.18 13.15
N ALA A 15 10.19 -1.81 12.03
CA ALA A 15 9.08 -1.39 11.18
C ALA A 15 7.91 -2.36 11.39
N ASP A 16 7.62 -2.71 12.65
CA ASP A 16 6.77 -3.87 12.98
C ASP A 16 5.39 -3.48 13.55
N ILE A 17 5.11 -2.18 13.73
CA ILE A 17 3.83 -1.71 14.27
C ILE A 17 2.97 -1.12 13.15
N ILE A 18 1.88 -1.84 12.84
CA ILE A 18 0.81 -1.41 11.93
C ILE A 18 -0.32 -0.84 12.78
N LEU A 19 -0.64 0.44 12.60
CA LEU A 19 -1.79 1.05 13.27
C LEU A 19 -3.00 1.01 12.34
N LEU A 20 -4.07 0.36 12.81
CA LEU A 20 -5.35 0.26 12.13
C LEU A 20 -6.42 0.95 12.98
N ARG A 21 -7.39 1.57 12.31
CA ARG A 21 -8.63 1.99 12.99
C ARG A 21 -9.44 0.78 13.47
N GLU A 22 -10.40 1.00 14.35
CA GLU A 22 -11.38 -0.03 14.71
C GLU A 22 -12.15 -0.49 13.46
N ASN A 23 -12.24 -1.81 13.27
CA ASN A 23 -12.84 -2.47 12.10
C ASN A 23 -12.26 -2.00 10.75
N PRO A 24 -10.94 -2.18 10.53
CA PRO A 24 -10.33 -1.79 9.26
C PRO A 24 -10.83 -2.70 8.13
N SER A 25 -10.87 -2.17 6.90
CA SER A 25 -11.06 -3.04 5.74
C SER A 25 -9.87 -3.98 5.60
N LYS A 26 -10.10 -5.19 5.08
CA LYS A 26 -9.02 -6.14 4.79
C LYS A 26 -7.99 -5.52 3.85
N ILE A 27 -8.45 -4.74 2.87
CA ILE A 27 -7.60 -3.99 1.93
C ILE A 27 -6.68 -3.04 2.68
N ALA A 28 -7.22 -2.20 3.57
CA ALA A 28 -6.41 -1.22 4.33
C ALA A 28 -5.36 -1.91 5.20
N ALA A 29 -5.71 -3.02 5.85
CA ALA A 29 -4.77 -3.78 6.67
C ALA A 29 -3.63 -4.39 5.82
N LEU A 30 -3.95 -4.95 4.65
CA LEU A 30 -2.97 -5.53 3.74
C LEU A 30 -2.07 -4.46 3.09
N GLU A 31 -2.64 -3.32 2.71
CA GLU A 31 -1.90 -2.20 2.13
C GLU A 31 -0.85 -1.70 3.11
N GLU A 32 -1.23 -1.44 4.38
CA GLU A 32 -0.30 -0.98 5.40
C GLU A 32 0.78 -2.02 5.74
N PHE A 33 0.42 -3.31 5.79
CA PHE A 33 1.39 -4.40 5.96
C PHE A 33 2.42 -4.44 4.84
N LEU A 34 1.99 -4.30 3.59
CA LEU A 34 2.86 -4.32 2.43
C LEU A 34 3.76 -3.07 2.38
N HIS A 35 3.25 -1.89 2.76
CA HIS A 35 4.08 -0.70 2.92
C HIS A 35 5.15 -0.87 4.00
N GLY A 36 4.81 -1.47 5.15
CA GLY A 36 5.78 -1.83 6.18
C GLY A 36 6.87 -2.76 5.64
N THR A 37 6.45 -3.79 4.88
CA THR A 37 7.37 -4.76 4.24
C THR A 37 8.31 -4.08 3.25
N GLN A 38 7.82 -3.16 2.40
CA GLN A 38 8.65 -2.41 1.45
C GLN A 38 9.76 -1.61 2.15
N ARG A 39 9.47 -1.02 3.33
CA ARG A 39 10.46 -0.25 4.11
C ARG A 39 11.59 -1.12 4.68
N GLN A 40 11.36 -2.42 4.85
CA GLN A 40 12.37 -3.38 5.31
C GLN A 40 13.25 -3.93 4.18
N ILE A 41 12.84 -3.76 2.91
CA ILE A 41 13.60 -4.23 1.75
C ILE A 41 14.54 -3.11 1.28
N ALA A 42 15.84 -3.31 1.46
CA ALA A 42 16.87 -2.29 1.21
C ALA A 42 16.77 -1.63 -0.18
N ASN A 43 16.46 -2.40 -1.24
CA ASN A 43 16.38 -1.89 -2.61
C ASN A 43 15.08 -1.10 -2.92
N LEU A 44 14.09 -1.13 -2.03
CA LEU A 44 12.82 -0.42 -2.22
C LEU A 44 12.74 0.84 -1.37
N LYS A 45 13.57 0.97 -0.33
CA LYS A 45 13.55 2.09 0.61
C LYS A 45 13.83 3.46 -0.04
N ASP A 46 14.62 3.47 -1.12
CA ASP A 46 15.02 4.69 -1.83
C ASP A 46 14.17 4.99 -3.07
N GLN A 47 13.12 4.18 -3.34
CA GLN A 47 12.20 4.47 -4.43
C GLN A 47 11.23 5.59 -4.04
N ASP A 48 10.79 6.36 -5.04
CA ASP A 48 9.76 7.37 -4.81
C ASP A 48 8.50 6.69 -4.27
N ARG A 49 7.90 7.33 -3.25
CA ARG A 49 6.67 6.88 -2.62
C ARG A 49 5.59 6.58 -3.64
N VAL A 50 5.40 7.42 -4.67
CA VAL A 50 4.37 7.19 -5.69
C VAL A 50 4.54 5.86 -6.42
N ILE A 51 5.79 5.49 -6.71
CA ILE A 51 6.11 4.20 -7.34
C ILE A 51 5.85 3.04 -6.37
N LEU A 52 6.19 3.22 -5.09
CA LEU A 52 5.92 2.22 -4.05
C LEU A 52 4.43 1.96 -3.86
N GLU A 53 3.58 3.00 -3.88
CA GLU A 53 2.12 2.89 -3.80
C GLU A 53 1.56 2.05 -4.97
N LEU A 54 2.02 2.31 -6.19
CA LEU A 54 1.64 1.54 -7.38
C LEU A 54 2.07 0.07 -7.27
N HIS A 55 3.30 -0.18 -6.78
CA HIS A 55 3.81 -1.54 -6.57
C HIS A 55 2.98 -2.34 -5.56
N VAL A 56 2.53 -1.72 -4.47
CA VAL A 56 1.66 -2.39 -3.49
C VAL A 56 0.35 -2.81 -4.14
N LYS A 57 -0.33 -1.89 -4.81
CA LYS A 57 -1.63 -2.17 -5.45
C LYS A 57 -1.48 -3.22 -6.55
N ASP A 58 -0.41 -3.16 -7.35
CA ASP A 58 -0.10 -4.18 -8.35
C ASP A 58 0.16 -5.55 -7.75
N PHE A 59 0.89 -5.60 -6.64
CA PHE A 59 1.13 -6.85 -5.93
C PHE A 59 -0.18 -7.45 -5.42
N MET A 60 -1.06 -6.63 -4.82
CA MET A 60 -2.33 -7.09 -4.28
C MET A 60 -3.26 -7.63 -5.37
N ILE A 61 -3.39 -6.92 -6.49
CA ILE A 61 -4.22 -7.34 -7.63
C ILE A 61 -3.68 -8.64 -8.24
N ARG A 62 -2.36 -8.73 -8.47
CA ARG A 62 -1.73 -9.91 -9.08
C ARG A 62 -1.84 -11.15 -8.22
N HIS A 63 -1.74 -10.99 -6.90
CA HIS A 63 -1.77 -12.10 -5.93
C HIS A 63 -3.11 -12.20 -5.20
N ARG A 64 -4.20 -11.67 -5.79
CA ARG A 64 -5.54 -11.62 -5.16
C ARG A 64 -6.02 -12.93 -4.54
N ARG A 65 -5.73 -14.06 -5.20
CA ARG A 65 -6.11 -15.41 -4.70
C ARG A 65 -5.33 -15.79 -3.45
N MET A 66 -4.04 -15.48 -3.39
CA MET A 66 -3.18 -15.73 -2.23
C MET A 66 -3.60 -14.87 -1.04
N LEU A 67 -4.00 -13.62 -1.30
CA LEU A 67 -4.43 -12.67 -0.29
C LEU A 67 -5.90 -12.83 0.14
N GLY A 68 -6.64 -13.74 -0.50
CA GLY A 68 -8.06 -13.95 -0.21
C GLY A 68 -8.93 -12.72 -0.47
N LEU A 69 -8.62 -11.98 -1.54
CA LEU A 69 -9.37 -10.81 -2.01
C LEU A 69 -10.52 -11.27 -2.92
N SER A 70 -11.71 -10.69 -2.72
CA SER A 70 -12.86 -10.91 -3.61
C SER A 70 -12.74 -10.11 -4.91
N ASP A 71 -13.66 -10.33 -5.85
CA ASP A 71 -13.69 -9.54 -7.08
C ASP A 71 -14.08 -8.07 -6.79
N GLU A 72 -14.91 -7.82 -5.78
CA GLU A 72 -15.22 -6.46 -5.30
C GLU A 72 -13.98 -5.77 -4.71
N ASP A 73 -13.19 -6.50 -3.91
CA ASP A 73 -11.94 -5.97 -3.37
C ASP A 73 -10.97 -5.55 -4.49
N VAL A 74 -10.90 -6.36 -5.54
CA VAL A 74 -10.04 -6.10 -6.71
C VAL A 74 -10.52 -4.89 -7.49
N GLN A 75 -11.83 -4.75 -7.72
CA GLN A 75 -12.38 -3.56 -8.40
C GLN A 75 -12.07 -2.28 -7.62
N MET A 76 -12.15 -2.32 -6.29
CA MET A 76 -11.76 -1.20 -5.44
C MET A 76 -10.26 -0.89 -5.58
N LEU A 77 -9.40 -1.89 -5.56
CA LEU A 77 -7.96 -1.73 -5.74
C LEU A 77 -7.59 -1.16 -7.13
N GLU A 78 -8.28 -1.58 -8.18
CA GLU A 78 -8.09 -1.05 -9.54
C GLU A 78 -8.49 0.43 -9.62
N ALA A 79 -9.60 0.82 -8.98
CA ALA A 79 -10.01 2.22 -8.90
C ALA A 79 -8.98 3.07 -8.14
N LEU A 80 -8.53 2.60 -6.98
CA LEU A 80 -7.49 3.27 -6.20
C LEU A 80 -6.16 3.38 -6.97
N LYS A 81 -5.76 2.32 -7.68
CA LYS A 81 -4.56 2.33 -8.51
C LYS A 81 -4.67 3.38 -9.63
N LEU A 82 -5.84 3.52 -10.25
CA LEU A 82 -6.06 4.53 -11.27
C LEU A 82 -5.95 5.96 -10.71
N GLU A 83 -6.40 6.19 -9.48
CA GLU A 83 -6.21 7.49 -8.81
C GLU A 83 -4.72 7.76 -8.54
N GLU A 84 -3.96 6.77 -8.07
CA GLU A 84 -2.53 6.94 -7.82
C GLU A 84 -1.75 7.15 -9.13
N LEU A 85 -2.13 6.48 -10.23
CA LEU A 85 -1.54 6.73 -11.55
C LEU A 85 -1.76 8.19 -12.00
N LYS A 86 -2.99 8.70 -11.86
CA LYS A 86 -3.27 10.12 -12.19
C LYS A 86 -2.46 11.08 -11.33
N ARG A 87 -2.25 10.77 -10.04
CA ARG A 87 -1.38 11.56 -9.16
C ARG A 87 0.08 11.49 -9.60
N ALA A 88 0.56 10.32 -10.00
CA ALA A 88 1.89 10.14 -10.54
C ALA A 88 2.11 11.00 -11.80
N GLU A 89 1.17 10.95 -12.74
CA GLU A 89 1.19 11.76 -13.97
C GLU A 89 1.26 13.27 -13.66
N MET A 90 0.44 13.74 -12.70
CA MET A 90 0.47 15.14 -12.26
C MET A 90 1.82 15.54 -11.61
N GLN A 91 2.54 14.58 -11.04
CA GLN A 91 3.88 14.79 -10.46
C GLN A 91 5.00 14.62 -11.49
N GLY A 92 4.68 14.35 -12.76
CA GLY A 92 5.64 14.26 -13.86
C GLY A 92 6.16 12.85 -14.13
N TYR A 93 5.63 11.83 -13.46
CA TYR A 93 5.87 10.43 -13.83
C TYR A 93 5.14 10.12 -15.14
N ARG A 94 5.74 9.31 -16.02
CA ARG A 94 5.17 8.92 -17.32
C ARG A 94 5.30 7.41 -17.54
#